data_AF-A0A1T4PS13-F1
#
_entry.id   AF-A0A1T4PS13-F1
#
_cell.length_a   1.000
_cell.length_b   1.000
_cell.length_c   1.000
_cell.angle_alpha   90.00
_cell.angle_beta   90.00
_cell.angle_gamma   90.00
#
_symmetry.space_group_name_H-M   'P 1'
#
loop_
_entity.id
_entity.type
_entity.pdbx_description
1 polymer ?
#
loop_
_entity_poly.entity_id
_entity_poly.type
_entity_poly.pdbx_seq_one_letter_code
_entity_poly.pdbx_strand_id
1 'polypeptide(L)' 'MMLLSGCSSPINPVQVEVITLLPEPGLITQCNKPRLTGTTPAQTAAEDVPRLKLALSQCAAQAQDYLTWYAEQAALLTK' A
#
# COMPACT_ATOMS: atom_id res chain seq x y z
N MET A 1 -61.37 4.38 -20.69
CA MET A 1 -60.01 3.98 -20.27
C MET A 1 -59.65 4.71 -18.99
N MET A 2 -59.51 4.00 -17.87
CA MET A 2 -58.95 4.58 -16.65
C MET A 2 -57.42 4.51 -16.74
N LEU A 3 -56.76 5.66 -16.81
CA LEU A 3 -55.30 5.77 -16.75
C LEU A 3 -54.91 5.75 -15.28
N LEU A 4 -54.42 4.61 -14.80
CA LEU A 4 -53.76 4.49 -13.51
C LEU A 4 -52.40 5.18 -13.60
N SER A 5 -52.39 6.51 -13.45
CA SER A 5 -51.17 7.29 -13.23
C SER A 5 -50.72 7.05 -11.79
N GLY A 6 -49.99 5.95 -11.56
CA GLY A 6 -49.27 5.73 -10.32
C GLY A 6 -48.15 6.78 -10.20
N CYS A 7 -48.11 7.49 -9.07
CA CYS A 7 -47.04 8.43 -8.73
C CYS A 7 -45.74 7.65 -8.42
N SER A 8 -45.11 7.07 -9.44
CA SER A 8 -43.75 6.54 -9.33
C SER A 8 -42.79 7.62 -9.79
N SER A 9 -41.99 8.14 -8.87
CA SER A 9 -40.90 9.04 -9.22
C SER A 9 -39.86 8.28 -10.07
N PRO A 10 -39.31 8.89 -11.14
CA PRO A 10 -38.23 8.29 -11.90
C PRO A 10 -37.04 7.98 -10.97
N ILE A 11 -36.59 6.73 -10.98
CA ILE A 11 -35.33 6.34 -10.33
C ILE A 11 -34.22 6.71 -11.30
N ASN A 12 -33.42 7.72 -10.95
CA ASN A 12 -32.23 8.04 -11.72
C ASN A 12 -31.17 6.94 -11.48
N PRO A 13 -30.59 6.35 -12.54
CA PRO A 13 -29.49 5.41 -12.36
C PRO A 13 -28.28 6.14 -11.79
N VAL A 14 -27.77 5.66 -10.65
CA VAL A 14 -26.48 6.12 -10.10
C VAL A 14 -25.38 5.40 -10.88
N GLN A 15 -24.61 6.14 -11.66
CA GLN A 15 -23.36 5.61 -12.23
C GLN A 15 -22.32 5.52 -11.11
N VAL A 16 -21.82 4.30 -10.90
CA VAL A 16 -20.73 4.04 -9.95
C VAL A 16 -19.49 3.70 -10.78
N GLU A 17 -18.45 4.51 -10.65
CA GLU A 17 -17.15 4.24 -11.24
C GLU A 17 -16.22 3.65 -10.18
N VAL A 18 -15.62 2.50 -10.47
CA VAL A 18 -14.67 1.84 -9.58
C VAL A 18 -13.26 2.24 -10.00
N ILE A 19 -12.65 3.16 -9.25
CA ILE A 19 -11.26 3.56 -9.48
C ILE A 19 -10.34 2.56 -8.76
N THR A 20 -9.58 1.77 -9.53
CA THR A 20 -8.59 0.86 -8.97
C THR A 20 -7.24 1.58 -8.87
N LEU A 21 -6.83 1.92 -7.65
CA LEU A 21 -5.52 2.50 -7.37
C LEU A 21 -4.48 1.40 -7.19
N LEU A 22 -3.51 1.34 -8.09
CA LEU A 22 -2.35 0.47 -7.97
C LEU A 22 -1.10 1.34 -7.80
N PRO A 23 -0.20 1.01 -6.85
CA PRO A 23 1.07 1.69 -6.73
C PRO A 23 1.93 1.47 -7.98
N GLU A 24 2.79 2.43 -8.27
CA GLU A 24 3.77 2.27 -9.35
C GLU A 24 4.65 1.03 -9.07
N PRO A 25 5.01 0.27 -10.13
CA PRO A 25 5.93 -0.84 -9.99
C PRO A 25 7.24 -0.37 -9.33
N GLY A 26 7.62 -1.00 -8.22
CA GLY A 26 8.84 -0.67 -7.50
C GLY A 26 8.66 0.18 -6.24
N LEU A 27 7.44 0.64 -5.93
CA LEU A 27 7.17 1.34 -4.67
C LEU A 27 7.40 0.45 -3.43
N ILE A 28 7.03 -0.83 -3.53
CA ILE A 28 7.39 -1.87 -2.56
C ILE A 28 8.16 -2.95 -3.33
N THR A 29 9.37 -3.25 -2.88
CA THR A 29 10.21 -4.28 -3.48
C THR A 29 10.48 -5.40 -2.48
N GLN A 30 11.08 -6.49 -2.96
CA GLN A 30 11.41 -7.60 -2.07
C GLN A 30 12.51 -7.20 -1.08
N CYS A 31 12.17 -7.31 0.20
CA CYS A 31 13.11 -7.15 1.30
C CYS A 31 13.95 -8.40 1.52
N ASN A 32 15.13 -8.41 0.93
CA ASN A 32 16.04 -9.54 1.03
C ASN A 32 16.75 -9.57 2.37
N LYS A 33 16.52 -10.63 3.14
CA LYS A 33 17.26 -10.89 4.36
C LYS A 33 18.73 -11.20 4.02
N PRO A 34 19.71 -10.47 4.57
CA PRO A 34 21.11 -10.84 4.40
C PRO A 34 21.39 -12.18 5.08
N ARG A 35 22.25 -13.00 4.46
CA ARG A 35 22.72 -14.26 5.04
C ARG A 35 23.37 -14.00 6.40
N LEU A 36 23.19 -14.88 7.38
CA LEU A 36 23.89 -14.80 8.66
C LEU A 36 25.15 -15.67 8.60
N THR A 37 26.28 -15.15 9.09
CA THR A 37 27.58 -15.83 8.99
C THR A 37 28.26 -16.04 10.34
N GLY A 38 27.89 -15.28 11.37
CA GLY A 38 28.45 -15.42 12.70
C GLY A 38 28.09 -16.76 13.33
N THR A 39 29.09 -17.45 13.88
CA THR A 39 28.93 -18.73 14.57
C THR A 39 29.04 -18.59 16.09
N THR A 40 29.40 -17.39 16.57
CA THR A 40 29.52 -17.06 18.00
C THR A 40 28.74 -15.77 18.31
N PRO A 41 28.26 -15.58 19.54
CA PRO A 41 27.51 -14.38 19.92
C PRO A 41 28.27 -13.08 19.64
N ALA A 42 29.58 -13.05 19.89
CA ALA A 42 30.42 -11.88 19.65
C ALA A 42 30.49 -11.52 18.16
N GLN A 43 30.69 -12.52 17.28
CA GLN A 43 30.72 -12.30 15.83
C GLN A 43 29.36 -11.88 15.28
N THR A 44 28.27 -12.54 15.69
CA THR A 44 26.91 -12.17 15.27
C THR A 44 26.57 -10.74 15.70
N ALA A 45 26.92 -10.35 16.92
CA ALA A 45 26.68 -8.99 17.40
C ALA A 45 27.49 -7.93 16.65
N ALA A 46 28.74 -8.24 16.29
CA ALA A 46 29.63 -7.30 15.61
C ALA A 46 29.31 -7.16 14.11
N GLU A 47 28.93 -8.25 13.44
CA GLU A 47 28.82 -8.27 11.97
C GLU A 47 27.38 -8.42 11.48
N ASP A 48 26.66 -9.42 11.96
CA ASP A 48 25.34 -9.76 11.44
C ASP A 48 24.27 -8.76 11.89
N VAL A 49 24.31 -8.32 13.16
CA VAL A 49 23.32 -7.39 13.72
C VAL A 49 23.33 -6.04 12.99
N PRO A 50 24.49 -5.37 12.76
CA PRO A 50 24.51 -4.14 11.98
C PRO A 50 24.02 -4.32 10.55
N ARG A 51 24.41 -5.42 9.90
CA ARG A 51 24.01 -5.70 8.51
C ARG A 51 22.51 -5.97 8.38
N LEU A 52 21.92 -6.68 9.36
CA LEU A 52 20.48 -6.85 9.49
C LEU A 52 19.77 -5.52 9.74
N LYS A 53 20.28 -4.69 10.65
CA LYS A 53 19.69 -3.37 10.94
C LYS A 53 19.65 -2.49 9.70
N LEU A 54 20.74 -2.46 8.93
CA LEU A 54 20.78 -1.70 7.67
C LEU A 54 19.74 -2.22 6.67
N ALA A 55 19.68 -3.53 6.42
CA ALA A 55 18.70 -4.11 5.52
C ALA A 55 17.25 -3.81 5.97
N LEU A 56 16.97 -3.94 7.26
CA LEU A 56 15.65 -3.63 7.82
C LEU A 56 15.30 -2.14 7.71
N SER A 57 16.26 -1.23 7.89
CA SER A 57 16.00 0.20 7.74
C SER A 57 15.63 0.58 6.30
N GLN A 58 16.29 -0.03 5.31
CA GLN A 58 15.96 0.18 3.89
C GLN A 58 14.55 -0.33 3.57
N CYS A 59 14.19 -1.47 4.15
CA CYS A 59 12.86 -2.04 4.04
C CYS A 59 11.76 -1.20 4.70
N ALA A 60 12.04 -0.66 5.89
CA ALA A 60 11.10 0.19 6.60
C ALA A 60 10.80 1.48 5.82
N ALA A 61 11.79 2.02 5.10
CA ALA A 61 11.60 3.19 4.24
C ALA A 61 10.55 2.94 3.14
N GLN A 62 10.59 1.76 2.49
CA GLN A 62 9.62 1.40 1.44
C GLN A 62 8.17 1.39 1.95
N ALA A 63 7.95 0.95 3.19
CA ALA A 63 6.62 0.99 3.80
C ALA A 63 6.14 2.44 4.00
N GLN A 64 7.05 3.33 4.41
CA GLN A 64 6.74 4.75 4.58
C GLN A 64 6.47 5.44 3.22
N ASP A 65 7.24 5.11 2.19
CA ASP A 65 7.04 5.61 0.83
C ASP A 65 5.66 5.19 0.29
N TYR A 66 5.28 3.93 0.50
CA TYR A 66 3.94 3.43 0.16
C TYR A 66 2.83 4.20 0.86
N LEU A 67 2.94 4.39 2.18
CA LEU A 67 1.91 5.10 2.95
C LEU A 67 1.78 6.56 2.53
N THR A 68 2.89 7.19 2.17
CA THR A 68 2.93 8.58 1.69
C THR A 68 2.25 8.69 0.33
N TRP A 69 2.62 7.84 -0.62
CA TRP A 69 1.96 7.74 -1.93
C TRP A 69 0.45 7.50 -1.77
N TYR A 70 0.05 6.56 -0.91
CA TYR A 70 -1.36 6.25 -0.68
C TYR A 70 -2.13 7.46 -0.16
N ALA A 71 -1.55 8.20 0.80
CA ALA A 71 -2.18 9.41 1.34
C ALA A 71 -2.34 10.51 0.28
N GLU A 72 -1.34 10.69 -0.59
CA GLU A 72 -1.41 11.62 -1.72
C GLU A 72 -2.50 11.25 -2.71
N GLN A 73 -2.58 9.96 -3.10
CA GLN A 73 -3.63 9.48 -4.01
C GLN A 73 -5.04 9.63 -3.39
N ALA A 74 -5.19 9.29 -2.11
CA ALA A 74 -6.46 9.46 -1.40
C ALA A 74 -6.90 10.93 -1.35
N ALA A 75 -5.97 11.86 -1.16
CA ALA A 75 -6.25 13.30 -1.16
C ALA A 75 -6.62 13.85 -2.55
N LEU A 76 -6.16 13.23 -3.64
CA LEU A 76 -6.54 13.59 -5.00
C LEU A 76 -7.94 13.09 -5.36
N LEU A 77 -8.30 11.88 -4.92
CA LEU A 77 -9.61 11.28 -5.22
C LEU A 77 -10.76 11.79 -4.36
N THR A 78 -10.47 12.48 -3.25
CA THR A 78 -11.49 13.04 -2.35
C THR A 78 -11.79 14.52 -2.61
N LYS A 79 -11.13 15.13 -3.60
CA LYS A 79 -11.40 16.49 -4.10
C LYS A 79 -12.33 16.46 -5.30
#